data_AF-A0AAW9K5V1-F1
#
_entry.id   AF-A0AAW9K5V1-F1
#
_cell.length_a   1.000
_cell.length_b   1.000
_cell.length_c   1.000
_cell.angle_alpha   90.00
_cell.angle_beta   90.00
_cell.angle_gamma   90.00
#
_symmetry.space_group_name_H-M   'P 1'
#
loop_
_entity.id
_entity.type
_entity.pdbx_description
1 polymer ?
#
loop_
_entity_poly.entity_id
_entity_poly.type
_entity_poly.pdbx_seq_one_letter_code
_entity_poly.pdbx_strand_id
1 'polypeptide(L)' 'MPLFESYDRRINQITPVLEKYGMTKIEDAKTVCDEKGIDVYDIVKSTQPIAFENAMWAYTLGAAIA' A
#
# COMPACT_ATOMS: atom_id res chain seq x y z
N MET A 1 6.59 -13.99 -1.74
CA MET A 1 5.99 -13.74 -3.07
C MET A 1 5.90 -12.23 -3.22
N PRO A 2 6.28 -11.63 -4.36
CA PRO A 2 6.28 -10.17 -4.49
C PRO A 2 4.87 -9.61 -4.25
N LEU A 3 4.78 -8.53 -3.46
CA LEU A 3 3.49 -7.93 -3.07
C LEU A 3 2.74 -7.29 -4.22
N PHE A 4 3.40 -6.96 -5.34
CA PHE A 4 2.79 -6.42 -6.54
C PHE A 4 3.76 -6.51 -7.73
N GLU A 5 3.29 -6.24 -8.95
CA GLU A 5 4.10 -6.39 -10.15
C GLU A 5 5.27 -5.40 -10.18
N SER A 6 6.46 -5.90 -10.52
CA SER A 6 7.71 -5.12 -10.53
C SER A 6 8.11 -4.53 -9.17
N TYR A 7 7.76 -5.22 -8.07
CA TYR A 7 8.07 -4.81 -6.69
C TYR A 7 9.49 -4.26 -6.53
N ASP A 8 10.53 -5.03 -6.88
CA ASP A 8 11.93 -4.64 -6.66
C ASP A 8 12.34 -3.34 -7.38
N ARG A 9 11.72 -3.04 -8.54
CA ARG A 9 11.99 -1.80 -9.28
C ARG A 9 11.25 -0.60 -8.67
N ARG A 10 10.03 -0.83 -8.18
CA ARG A 10 9.14 0.22 -7.66
C ARG A 10 9.42 0.54 -6.20
N ILE A 11 9.79 -0.44 -5.39
CA ILE A 11 10.03 -0.25 -3.95
C ILE A 11 11.12 0.80 -3.72
N ASN A 12 12.18 0.82 -4.51
CA ASN A 12 13.24 1.83 -4.42
C ASN A 12 12.73 3.28 -4.58
N GLN A 13 11.63 3.49 -5.31
CA GLN A 13 10.99 4.81 -5.45
C GLN A 13 9.99 5.09 -4.33
N ILE A 14 9.46 4.05 -3.68
CA ILE A 14 8.45 4.13 -2.62
C ILE A 14 9.11 4.27 -1.25
N THR A 15 10.24 3.59 -0.99
CA THR A 15 10.99 3.63 0.28
C THR A 15 11.27 5.05 0.78
N PRO A 16 11.73 6.01 -0.05
CA PRO A 16 11.95 7.38 0.41
C PRO A 16 10.67 8.08 0.91
N VAL A 17 9.51 7.72 0.35
CA VAL A 17 8.22 8.24 0.80
C VAL A 17 7.83 7.57 2.11
N LEU A 18 7.96 6.24 2.22
CA LEU A 18 7.69 5.52 3.46
C LEU A 18 8.49 6.09 4.63
N GLU A 19 9.79 6.29 4.45
CA GLU A 19 10.69 6.82 5.47
C GLU A 19 10.27 8.22 5.94
N LYS A 20 9.79 9.08 5.03
CA LYS A 20 9.29 10.42 5.36
C LYS A 20 8.11 10.40 6.33
N TYR A 21 7.30 9.35 6.29
CA TYR A 21 6.14 9.17 7.16
C TYR A 21 6.40 8.19 8.31
N GLY A 22 7.66 7.79 8.54
CA GLY A 22 8.04 6.89 9.63
C GLY A 22 7.69 5.41 9.38
N MET A 23 7.43 5.04 8.13
CA MET A 23 7.21 3.66 7.70
C MET A 23 8.52 3.09 7.13
N THR A 24 8.81 1.83 7.42
CA THR A 24 9.99 1.12 6.89
C THR A 24 9.65 0.20 5.72
N LYS A 25 8.42 -0.31 5.70
CA LYS A 25 7.93 -1.25 4.71
C LYS A 25 6.55 -0.84 4.24
N ILE A 26 6.16 -1.29 3.05
CA ILE A 26 4.84 -0.92 2.50
C ILE A 26 3.70 -1.58 3.29
N GLU A 27 3.97 -2.69 3.95
CA GLU A 27 3.07 -3.36 4.88
C GLU A 27 2.76 -2.52 6.12
N ASP A 28 3.68 -1.63 6.53
CA ASP A 28 3.44 -0.71 7.65
C ASP A 28 2.28 0.23 7.31
N ALA A 29 2.13 0.63 6.03
CA ALA A 29 1.00 1.42 5.58
C ALA A 29 -0.33 0.70 5.78
N LYS A 30 -0.36 -0.62 5.58
CA LYS A 30 -1.55 -1.42 5.86
C LYS A 30 -1.89 -1.41 7.35
N THR A 31 -0.89 -1.63 8.20
CA THR A 31 -1.07 -1.58 9.67
C THR A 31 -1.65 -0.24 10.12
N VAL A 32 -1.15 0.88 9.58
CA VAL A 32 -1.68 2.22 9.91
C VAL A 32 -3.16 2.37 9.54
N CYS A 33 -3.58 1.83 8.38
CA CYS A 33 -4.99 1.84 7.98
C CYS A 33 -5.85 0.88 8.83
N ASP A 34 -5.34 -0.31 9.13
CA ASP A 34 -6.01 -1.32 9.93
C ASP A 34 -6.22 -0.85 11.39
N GLU A 35 -5.26 -0.14 11.97
CA GLU A 35 -5.39 0.49 13.31
C GLU A 35 -6.52 1.53 13.37
N LYS A 36 -6.81 2.19 12.23
CA LYS A 36 -7.96 3.09 12.08
C LYS A 36 -9.26 2.36 11.73
N GLY A 37 -9.21 1.03 11.59
CA GLY A 37 -10.35 0.19 11.21
C GLY A 37 -10.76 0.31 9.74
N ILE A 38 -9.83 0.71 8.86
CA ILE A 38 -10.10 0.91 7.44
C ILE A 38 -9.31 -0.12 6.62
N ASP A 39 -9.98 -1.16 6.13
CA ASP A 39 -9.38 -2.11 5.20
C ASP A 39 -9.41 -1.58 3.77
N VAL A 40 -8.45 -0.69 3.48
CA VAL A 40 -8.33 -0.04 2.16
C VAL A 40 -8.10 -1.06 1.05
N TYR A 41 -7.39 -2.14 1.35
CA TYR A 41 -7.07 -3.18 0.39
C TYR A 41 -8.35 -3.87 -0.11
N ASP A 42 -9.19 -4.33 0.81
CA ASP A 42 -10.46 -4.99 0.45
C ASP A 42 -11.48 -4.01 -0.15
N ILE A 43 -11.48 -2.74 0.28
CA ILE A 43 -12.31 -1.70 -0.35
C ILE A 43 -11.96 -1.54 -1.83
N VAL A 44 -10.67 -1.42 -2.17
CA VAL A 44 -10.23 -1.26 -3.56
C VAL A 44 -10.54 -2.52 -4.37
N LYS A 45 -10.29 -3.70 -3.80
CA LYS A 45 -10.54 -4.99 -4.44
C LYS A 45 -12.02 -5.24 -4.71
N SER A 46 -12.90 -4.93 -3.76
CA SER A 46 -14.34 -5.07 -3.91
C SER A 46 -14.93 -4.07 -4.90
N THR A 47 -14.36 -2.85 -4.95
CA THR A 47 -14.77 -1.81 -5.90
C THR A 47 -14.37 -2.17 -7.33
N GLN A 48 -13.14 -2.66 -7.53
CA GLN A 48 -12.62 -3.05 -8.84
C GLN A 48 -11.89 -4.40 -8.76
N PRO A 49 -12.60 -5.53 -8.88
CA PRO A 49 -12.02 -6.86 -8.73
C PRO A 49 -10.95 -7.21 -9.77
N ILE A 50 -10.95 -6.54 -10.90
CA ILE A 50 -9.97 -6.71 -11.99
C ILE A 50 -8.75 -5.79 -11.86
N ALA A 51 -8.66 -4.99 -10.78
CA ALA A 51 -7.51 -4.13 -10.55
C ALA A 51 -6.26 -4.95 -10.25
N PHE A 52 -5.12 -4.45 -10.70
CA PHE A 52 -3.82 -5.05 -10.38
C PHE A 52 -3.48 -4.86 -8.91
N GLU A 53 -2.60 -5.73 -8.43
CA GLU A 53 -2.12 -5.73 -7.05
C GLU A 53 -1.47 -4.39 -6.66
N ASN A 54 -0.77 -3.78 -7.61
CA ASN A 54 -0.23 -2.43 -7.50
C ASN A 54 -1.26 -1.37 -7.07
N ALA A 55 -2.51 -1.46 -7.54
CA ALA A 55 -3.53 -0.46 -7.23
C ALA A 55 -3.94 -0.54 -5.76
N MET A 56 -4.16 -1.75 -5.24
CA MET A 56 -4.53 -1.95 -3.83
C MET A 56 -3.47 -1.37 -2.91
N TRP A 57 -2.19 -1.67 -3.15
CA TRP A 57 -1.08 -1.11 -2.35
C TRP A 57 -0.88 0.39 -2.52
N ALA A 58 -1.11 0.94 -3.71
CA ALA A 58 -1.01 2.38 -3.94
C ALA A 58 -2.06 3.16 -3.13
N TYR A 59 -3.30 2.66 -3.08
CA TYR A 59 -4.36 3.26 -2.28
C TYR A 59 -4.13 3.05 -0.78
N THR A 60 -3.65 1.88 -0.34
CA THR A 60 -3.27 1.65 1.05
C THR A 60 -2.19 2.63 1.51
N LEU A 61 -1.13 2.81 0.72
CA LEU A 61 -0.09 3.80 1.01
C LEU A 61 -0.65 5.22 1.04
N GLY A 62 -1.45 5.59 0.04
CA GLY A 62 -2.09 6.91 -0.05
C GLY A 62 -3.00 7.22 1.14
N ALA A 63 -3.73 6.23 1.64
CA ALA A 63 -4.59 6.37 2.81
C ALA A 63 -3.79 6.43 4.12
N ALA A 64 -2.64 5.75 4.21
CA ALA A 64 -1.79 5.79 5.39
C ALA A 64 -1.08 7.14 5.57
N ILE A 65 -0.76 7.84 4.47
CA ILE A 65 -0.09 9.16 4.50
C ILE A 65 -1.05 10.35 4.66
N ALA A 66 -2.36 10.12 4.53
CA ALA A 66 -3.41 11.14 4.66
C ALA A 66 -3.83 11.35 6.12
#